data_AF-X6MQC9-F1
#
_entry.id   AF-X6MQC9-F1
#
_cell.length_a   1.000
_cell.length_b   1.000
_cell.length_c   1.000
_cell.angle_alpha   90.00
_cell.angle_beta   90.00
_cell.angle_gamma   90.00
#
_symmetry.space_group_name_H-M   'P 1'
#
loop_
_entity.id
_entity.type
_entity.pdbx_description
1 polymer ?
#
loop_
_entity_poly.entity_id
_entity_poly.type
_entity_poly.pdbx_seq_one_letter_code
_entity_poly.pdbx_strand_id
1 'polypeptide(L)'
;MDKQTTLQNPSERQTEQSQHMITSTLFQTLKELPIPIENTQCVLYKHEILICGNRFKRDCYSYHILKNEYKFICEYPRGIELDGHCVMKLVDNNSNEITLLSFGGDYKHTLVMKYVSVWSNDNNNNDNEMDKIKGNSHNNQIEIGRSGDYYIGVRAVIGGSNNHLLFITYSRLQRKLNA
;
A
#
# COMPACT_ATOMS: atom_id res chain seq x y z
N MET A 1 35.36 -67.87 -29.57
CA MET A 1 35.87 -68.32 -28.25
C MET A 1 37.01 -67.38 -27.97
N ASP A 2 36.75 -66.22 -27.39
CA ASP A 2 37.76 -65.16 -27.33
C ASP A 2 37.74 -64.56 -25.93
N LYS A 3 38.79 -64.86 -25.18
CA LYS A 3 39.05 -64.27 -23.86
C LYS A 3 40.03 -63.11 -24.02
N GLN A 4 39.58 -61.96 -23.52
CA GLN A 4 40.32 -60.74 -23.24
C GLN A 4 41.55 -60.95 -22.36
N THR A 5 42.52 -60.04 -22.51
CA THR A 5 43.20 -59.46 -21.34
C THR A 5 43.63 -58.03 -21.68
N THR A 6 43.20 -57.04 -20.87
CA THR A 6 43.72 -55.67 -20.94
C THR A 6 43.90 -55.11 -19.53
N LEU A 7 45.15 -54.72 -19.28
CA LEU A 7 45.83 -53.85 -18.30
C LEU A 7 45.05 -53.17 -17.15
N GLN A 8 45.70 -53.14 -15.97
CA GLN A 8 45.31 -52.41 -14.75
C GLN A 8 45.92 -50.98 -14.69
N ASN A 9 45.04 -49.97 -14.47
CA ASN A 9 44.98 -48.85 -13.48
C ASN A 9 46.22 -47.96 -13.16
N PRO A 10 46.07 -46.66 -12.73
CA PRO A 10 45.10 -46.23 -11.70
C PRO A 10 44.54 -44.78 -11.67
N SER A 11 43.47 -44.63 -10.88
CA SER A 11 43.11 -43.53 -9.97
C SER A 11 42.76 -42.13 -10.51
N GLU A 12 41.47 -41.80 -10.49
CA GLU A 12 40.99 -40.44 -10.15
C GLU A 12 39.82 -40.50 -9.17
N ARG A 13 40.05 -39.97 -7.96
CA ARG A 13 38.99 -39.41 -7.11
C ARG A 13 38.52 -38.14 -7.80
N GLN A 14 37.23 -38.05 -8.11
CA GLN A 14 36.58 -36.76 -8.23
C GLN A 14 35.36 -36.71 -7.32
N THR A 15 35.42 -35.69 -6.47
CA THR A 15 34.57 -35.35 -5.35
C THR A 15 33.21 -34.84 -5.83
N GLU A 16 32.21 -35.04 -4.98
CA GLU A 16 30.89 -34.40 -5.06
C GLU A 16 30.98 -32.89 -5.38
N GLN A 17 30.12 -32.43 -6.29
CA GLN A 17 29.36 -31.20 -6.04
C GLN A 17 28.11 -31.20 -6.92
N SER A 18 26.99 -31.60 -6.30
CA SER A 18 25.66 -31.22 -6.76
C SER A 18 25.58 -29.69 -6.76
N GLN A 19 25.88 -29.07 -7.90
CA GLN A 19 25.58 -27.67 -8.13
C GLN A 19 24.08 -27.54 -8.41
N HIS A 20 23.28 -27.68 -7.35
CA HIS A 20 21.95 -27.11 -7.35
C HIS A 20 22.12 -25.59 -7.28
N MET A 21 22.34 -24.96 -8.44
CA MET A 21 22.36 -23.51 -8.57
C MET A 21 20.97 -22.98 -8.21
N ILE A 22 20.78 -22.57 -6.96
CA ILE A 22 19.60 -21.83 -6.54
C ILE A 22 19.76 -20.43 -7.13
N THR A 23 19.29 -20.23 -8.37
CA THR A 23 18.93 -18.91 -8.85
C THR A 23 17.71 -18.45 -8.05
N SER A 24 17.95 -17.87 -6.87
CA SER A 24 16.89 -17.16 -6.16
C SER A 24 16.51 -15.94 -6.99
N THR A 25 15.31 -15.92 -7.53
CA THR A 25 14.81 -14.73 -8.22
C THR A 25 14.68 -13.60 -7.20
N LEU A 26 15.13 -12.38 -7.54
CA LEU A 26 15.02 -11.21 -6.66
C LEU A 26 13.56 -10.81 -6.39
N PHE A 27 12.65 -11.25 -7.26
CA PHE A 27 11.22 -11.00 -7.17
C PHE A 27 10.45 -12.31 -7.26
N GLN A 28 9.34 -12.36 -6.55
CA GLN A 28 8.35 -13.43 -6.62
C GLN A 28 7.00 -12.80 -6.96
N THR A 29 6.29 -13.40 -7.91
CA THR A 29 4.90 -13.05 -8.20
C THR A 29 3.99 -13.66 -7.14
N LEU A 30 3.16 -12.83 -6.52
CA LEU A 30 2.17 -13.25 -5.51
C LEU A 30 0.77 -13.36 -6.13
N LYS A 31 -0.25 -13.69 -5.33
CA LYS A 31 -1.64 -13.83 -5.81
C LYS A 31 -2.13 -12.51 -6.40
N GLU A 32 -2.62 -12.58 -7.63
CA GLU A 32 -3.23 -11.44 -8.32
C GLU A 32 -4.38 -10.87 -7.49
N LEU A 33 -4.59 -9.56 -7.61
CA LEU A 33 -5.75 -8.93 -7.00
C LEU A 33 -7.03 -9.47 -7.63
N PRO A 34 -8.12 -9.58 -6.85
CA PRO A 34 -9.43 -9.95 -7.39
C PRO A 34 -10.00 -8.89 -8.35
N ILE A 35 -9.45 -7.66 -8.34
CA ILE A 35 -9.90 -6.54 -9.16
C ILE A 35 -8.71 -5.79 -9.79
N PRO A 36 -8.83 -5.31 -11.04
CA PRO A 36 -7.87 -4.37 -11.60
C PRO A 36 -7.80 -3.08 -10.77
N ILE A 37 -6.59 -2.63 -10.48
CA ILE A 37 -6.32 -1.39 -9.74
C ILE A 37 -5.54 -0.41 -10.62
N GLU A 38 -5.97 0.84 -10.61
CA GLU A 38 -5.38 1.99 -11.30
C GLU A 38 -5.23 3.14 -10.29
N ASN A 39 -4.05 3.75 -10.22
CA ASN A 39 -3.78 4.88 -9.33
C ASN A 39 -4.08 4.64 -7.82
N THR A 40 -4.16 3.38 -7.37
CA THR A 40 -4.37 3.06 -5.95
C THR A 40 -3.22 3.53 -5.07
N GLN A 41 -3.50 3.79 -3.80
CA GLN A 41 -2.50 4.12 -2.79
C GLN A 41 -2.40 2.97 -1.79
N CYS A 42 -1.16 2.59 -1.48
CA CYS A 42 -0.87 1.49 -0.57
C CYS A 42 -0.11 1.96 0.67
N VAL A 43 -0.42 1.38 1.82
CA VAL A 43 0.26 1.64 3.09
C VAL A 43 0.66 0.32 3.73
N LEU A 44 1.93 0.19 4.12
CA LEU A 44 2.42 -0.98 4.86
C LEU A 44 2.01 -0.88 6.34
N TYR A 45 1.44 -1.95 6.87
CA TYR A 45 1.13 -2.10 8.29
C TYR A 45 1.39 -3.53 8.76
N LYS A 46 2.42 -3.73 9.59
CA LYS A 46 2.83 -5.06 10.07
C LYS A 46 3.04 -6.01 8.86
N HIS A 47 2.28 -7.11 8.79
CA HIS A 47 2.34 -8.08 7.69
C HIS A 47 1.26 -7.83 6.62
N GLU A 48 0.76 -6.60 6.53
CA GLU A 48 -0.35 -6.21 5.66
C GLU A 48 0.04 -5.05 4.75
N ILE A 49 -0.47 -5.10 3.52
CA ILE A 49 -0.49 -3.98 2.60
C ILE A 49 -1.94 -3.52 2.52
N LEU A 50 -2.21 -2.34 3.08
CA LEU A 50 -3.51 -1.70 2.99
C LEU A 50 -3.59 -1.01 1.64
N ILE A 51 -4.68 -1.21 0.92
CA ILE A 51 -4.96 -0.72 -0.42
C ILE A 51 -6.19 0.16 -0.30
N CYS A 52 -6.03 1.46 -0.48
CA CYS A 52 -7.03 2.46 -0.10
C CYS A 52 -7.63 3.16 -1.31
N GLY A 53 -8.74 2.60 -1.81
CA GLY A 53 -9.45 3.14 -2.96
C GLY A 53 -8.73 2.88 -4.29
N ASN A 54 -9.43 3.13 -5.37
CA ASN A 54 -8.98 2.96 -6.74
C ASN A 54 -9.48 4.16 -7.56
N ARG A 55 -9.01 4.32 -8.79
CA ARG A 55 -9.65 5.25 -9.72
C ARG A 55 -11.15 4.94 -9.83
N PHE A 56 -11.99 5.88 -9.37
CA PHE A 56 -13.45 5.77 -9.32
C PHE A 56 -14.03 4.58 -8.52
N LYS A 57 -13.24 3.86 -7.71
CA LYS A 57 -13.77 2.84 -6.79
C LYS A 57 -13.43 3.18 -5.35
N ARG A 58 -14.39 2.97 -4.46
CA ARG A 58 -14.33 3.39 -3.06
C ARG A 58 -13.84 2.28 -2.13
N ASP A 59 -13.67 1.05 -2.62
CA ASP A 59 -13.32 -0.09 -1.78
C ASP A 59 -11.88 -0.03 -1.27
N CYS A 60 -11.71 -0.41 -0.01
CA CYS A 60 -10.42 -0.58 0.64
C CYS A 60 -10.21 -2.07 0.97
N TYR A 61 -8.98 -2.54 0.80
CA TYR A 61 -8.59 -3.93 1.07
C TYR A 61 -7.31 -4.01 1.90
N SER A 62 -7.16 -5.09 2.65
CA SER A 62 -5.89 -5.49 3.26
C SER A 62 -5.41 -6.76 2.58
N TYR A 63 -4.18 -6.72 2.06
CA TYR A 63 -3.47 -7.90 1.59
C TYR A 63 -2.50 -8.38 2.66
N HIS A 64 -2.63 -9.63 3.11
CA HIS A 64 -1.75 -10.20 4.12
C HIS A 64 -0.57 -10.93 3.48
N ILE A 65 0.63 -10.40 3.65
CA ILE A 65 1.88 -10.82 2.99
C ILE A 65 2.16 -12.32 3.21
N LEU A 66 2.02 -12.79 4.45
CA LEU A 66 2.32 -14.21 4.77
C LEU A 66 1.22 -15.19 4.36
N LYS A 67 -0.03 -14.72 4.25
CA LYS A 67 -1.20 -15.57 3.92
C LYS A 67 -1.48 -15.57 2.43
N ASN A 68 -0.96 -14.58 1.70
CA ASN A 68 -1.21 -14.38 0.27
C ASN A 68 -2.71 -14.24 -0.06
N GLU A 69 -3.43 -13.50 0.79
CA GLU A 69 -4.88 -13.34 0.73
C GLU A 69 -5.29 -11.88 0.94
N TYR A 70 -6.47 -11.55 0.40
CA TYR A 70 -7.08 -10.23 0.51
C TYR A 70 -8.32 -10.30 1.40
N LYS A 71 -8.55 -9.26 2.20
CA LYS A 71 -9.79 -9.01 2.93
C LYS A 71 -10.27 -7.60 2.67
N PHE A 72 -11.59 -7.46 2.53
CA PHE A 72 -12.22 -6.14 2.52
C PHE A 72 -12.03 -5.45 3.87
N ILE A 73 -11.84 -4.13 3.83
CA ILE A 73 -11.75 -3.27 5.02
C ILE A 73 -13.03 -2.48 5.16
N CYS A 74 -13.26 -1.55 4.21
CA CYS A 74 -14.35 -0.58 4.24
C CYS A 74 -14.48 0.07 2.85
N GLU A 75 -15.43 0.99 2.70
CA GLU A 75 -15.50 1.91 1.56
C GLU A 75 -15.18 3.35 1.99
N TYR A 76 -14.69 4.16 1.05
CA TYR A 76 -14.77 5.61 1.17
C TYR A 76 -16.24 6.08 1.22
N PRO A 77 -16.55 7.20 1.92
CA PRO A 77 -17.91 7.73 2.03
C PRO A 77 -18.61 7.91 0.68
N ARG A 78 -19.94 7.81 0.70
CA ARG A 78 -20.76 8.08 -0.49
C ARG A 78 -20.55 9.53 -0.94
N GLY A 79 -20.43 9.74 -2.24
CA GLY A 79 -20.19 11.06 -2.85
C GLY A 79 -18.72 11.49 -2.89
N ILE A 80 -17.79 10.64 -2.46
CA ILE A 80 -16.36 10.85 -2.69
C ILE A 80 -15.95 10.12 -3.98
N GLU A 81 -15.44 10.87 -4.94
CA GLU A 81 -14.81 10.35 -6.15
C GLU A 81 -13.30 10.35 -5.97
N LEU A 82 -12.64 9.26 -6.37
CA LEU A 82 -11.20 9.08 -6.17
C LEU A 82 -10.51 9.11 -7.53
N ASP A 83 -9.62 10.08 -7.74
CA ASP A 83 -8.65 10.06 -8.84
C ASP A 83 -7.37 10.78 -8.41
N GLY A 84 -6.28 10.01 -8.29
CA GLY A 84 -4.95 10.54 -7.97
C GLY A 84 -4.80 11.13 -6.56
N HIS A 85 -5.55 10.66 -5.57
CA HIS A 85 -5.38 11.08 -4.17
C HIS A 85 -4.12 10.47 -3.54
N CYS A 86 -3.75 10.98 -2.37
CA CYS A 86 -2.66 10.44 -1.54
C CYS A 86 -3.23 9.83 -0.26
N VAL A 87 -2.61 8.73 0.19
CA VAL A 87 -2.88 8.11 1.49
C VAL A 87 -1.56 7.93 2.22
N MET A 88 -1.54 8.26 3.50
CA MET A 88 -0.37 8.08 4.35
C MET A 88 -0.75 7.64 5.77
N LYS A 89 0.18 6.97 6.43
CA LYS A 89 0.09 6.69 7.86
C LYS A 89 0.46 7.93 8.67
N LEU A 90 -0.42 8.33 9.59
CA LEU A 90 -0.10 9.30 10.63
C LEU A 90 0.72 8.65 11.73
N VAL A 91 1.58 9.44 12.38
CA VAL A 91 2.33 8.96 13.55
C VAL A 91 1.37 8.77 14.71
N ASP A 92 1.32 7.56 15.22
CA ASP A 92 0.44 7.14 16.31
C ASP A 92 1.28 6.40 17.36
N ASN A 93 0.86 6.52 18.63
CA ASN A 93 1.49 5.85 19.76
C ASN A 93 0.87 4.48 20.05
N ASN A 94 -0.30 4.18 19.47
CA ASN A 94 -0.94 2.89 19.67
C ASN A 94 -0.33 1.80 18.77
N SER A 95 0.03 0.65 19.36
CA SER A 95 0.63 -0.47 18.63
C SER A 95 -0.37 -1.33 17.85
N ASN A 96 -1.67 -1.21 18.16
CA ASN A 96 -2.71 -2.13 17.67
C ASN A 96 -3.59 -1.52 16.57
N GLU A 97 -3.64 -0.20 16.51
CA GLU A 97 -4.32 0.54 15.44
C GLU A 97 -3.31 1.43 14.69
N ILE A 98 -3.70 1.88 13.50
CA ILE A 98 -3.04 2.99 12.84
C ILE A 98 -4.07 3.99 12.38
N THR A 99 -3.66 5.24 12.31
CA THR A 99 -4.47 6.29 11.69
C THR A 99 -3.95 6.58 10.30
N LEU A 100 -4.80 6.50 9.28
CA LEU A 100 -4.50 6.87 7.91
C LEU A 100 -5.13 8.21 7.56
N LEU A 101 -4.39 9.08 6.90
CA LEU A 101 -4.87 10.32 6.30
C LEU A 101 -4.97 10.12 4.79
N SER A 102 -6.16 10.35 4.23
CA SER A 102 -6.41 10.34 2.79
C SER A 102 -6.82 11.74 2.34
N PHE A 103 -6.12 12.31 1.35
CA PHE A 103 -6.43 13.64 0.86
C PHE A 103 -6.01 13.91 -0.59
N GLY A 104 -6.53 14.99 -1.16
CA GLY A 104 -6.22 15.45 -2.50
C GLY A 104 -7.00 14.71 -3.59
N GLY A 105 -6.38 14.53 -4.76
CA GLY A 105 -7.05 14.06 -5.97
C GLY A 105 -7.73 15.16 -6.76
N ASP A 106 -8.38 14.80 -7.88
CA ASP A 106 -9.15 15.75 -8.71
C ASP A 106 -10.36 16.29 -7.93
N TYR A 107 -11.06 15.37 -7.27
CA TYR A 107 -12.18 15.63 -6.38
C TYR A 107 -11.68 15.72 -4.94
N LYS A 108 -10.92 16.79 -4.66
CA LYS A 108 -10.24 17.01 -3.38
C LYS A 108 -11.09 16.59 -2.19
N HIS A 109 -10.54 15.70 -1.37
CA HIS A 109 -11.07 15.37 -0.06
C HIS A 109 -9.99 15.47 1.01
N THR A 110 -10.42 15.35 2.27
CA THR A 110 -9.55 15.17 3.42
C THR A 110 -10.32 14.31 4.41
N LEU A 111 -9.87 13.07 4.55
CA LEU A 111 -10.52 12.01 5.31
C LEU A 111 -9.49 11.28 6.17
N VAL A 112 -9.96 10.68 7.26
CA VAL A 112 -9.16 9.89 8.19
C VAL A 112 -9.80 8.53 8.37
N MET A 113 -9.00 7.48 8.45
CA MET A 113 -9.46 6.14 8.83
C MET A 113 -8.61 5.66 10.00
N LYS A 114 -9.26 5.25 11.09
CA LYS A 114 -8.62 4.44 12.11
C LYS A 114 -8.74 2.99 11.68
N TYR A 115 -7.60 2.34 11.55
CA TYR A 115 -7.50 0.97 11.06
C TYR A 115 -7.01 0.03 12.15
N VAL A 116 -7.82 -0.97 12.46
CA VAL A 116 -7.43 -2.17 13.20
C VAL A 116 -7.40 -3.35 12.22
N SER A 117 -6.38 -4.19 12.34
CA SER A 117 -6.18 -5.34 11.45
C SER A 117 -7.43 -6.20 11.35
N VAL A 118 -7.88 -6.42 10.11
CA VAL A 118 -8.98 -7.37 9.78
C VAL A 118 -8.52 -8.84 9.86
N TRP A 119 -7.26 -9.06 10.22
CA TRP A 119 -6.65 -10.37 10.44
C TRP A 119 -6.40 -10.70 11.91
N SER A 120 -6.63 -9.75 12.82
CA SER A 120 -6.61 -10.00 14.26
C SER A 120 -7.75 -10.96 14.64
N ASN A 121 -7.47 -11.86 15.59
CA ASN A 121 -8.46 -12.79 16.15
C ASN A 121 -9.33 -12.14 17.24
N ASP A 122 -9.07 -10.88 17.58
CA ASP A 122 -9.81 -10.17 18.62
C ASP A 122 -11.21 -9.83 18.10
N ASN A 123 -12.21 -10.47 18.71
CA ASN A 123 -13.61 -10.53 18.30
C ASN A 123 -14.40 -9.21 18.49
N ASN A 124 -13.71 -8.07 18.56
CA ASN A 124 -14.37 -6.79 18.55
C ASN A 124 -14.75 -6.48 17.10
N ASN A 125 -15.98 -5.97 16.89
CA ASN A 125 -16.39 -5.39 15.62
C ASN A 125 -15.39 -4.28 15.27
N ASN A 126 -14.38 -4.64 14.46
CA ASN A 126 -13.41 -3.70 13.92
C ASN A 126 -14.10 -3.00 12.74
N ASP A 127 -15.07 -2.15 13.08
CA ASP A 127 -15.78 -1.29 12.15
C ASP A 127 -14.80 -0.20 11.71
N ASN A 128 -13.87 -0.58 10.82
CA ASN A 128 -12.96 0.33 10.17
C ASN A 128 -13.81 1.22 9.25
N GLU A 129 -13.86 2.51 9.54
CA GLU A 129 -14.62 3.47 8.74
C GLU A 129 -13.72 4.64 8.32
N MET A 130 -13.93 5.11 7.10
CA MET A 130 -13.28 6.30 6.56
C MET A 130 -14.17 7.50 6.82
N ASP A 131 -13.69 8.44 7.63
CA ASP A 131 -14.46 9.57 8.13
C ASP A 131 -13.88 10.92 7.73
N LYS A 132 -14.71 11.96 7.75
CA LYS A 132 -14.25 13.34 7.60
C LYS A 132 -13.53 13.81 8.85
N ILE A 133 -12.43 14.53 8.67
CA ILE A 133 -11.77 15.20 9.79
C ILE A 133 -12.61 16.41 10.22
N LYS A 134 -13.16 16.33 11.44
CA LYS A 134 -13.78 17.47 12.10
C LYS A 134 -12.69 18.38 12.64
N GLY A 135 -12.73 19.66 12.28
CA GLY A 135 -11.81 20.68 12.80
C GLY A 135 -12.16 21.13 14.21
N ASN A 136 -11.85 22.40 14.53
CA ASN A 136 -12.19 23.01 15.81
C ASN A 136 -13.71 23.28 15.96
N SER A 137 -14.10 23.81 17.13
CA SER A 137 -15.47 23.91 17.69
C SER A 137 -16.57 24.52 16.81
N HIS A 138 -16.27 24.90 15.57
CA HIS A 138 -17.23 25.45 14.60
C HIS A 138 -17.57 24.44 13.49
N ASN A 139 -17.18 23.15 13.65
CA ASN A 139 -17.50 22.07 12.72
C ASN A 139 -17.02 22.33 11.28
N ASN A 140 -15.99 23.17 11.13
CA ASN A 140 -15.37 23.41 9.84
C ASN A 140 -14.53 22.18 9.48
N GLN A 141 -14.85 21.58 8.34
CA GLN A 141 -14.09 20.48 7.76
C GLN A 141 -12.67 20.96 7.47
N ILE A 142 -11.65 20.22 7.92
CA ILE A 142 -10.26 20.52 7.55
C ILE A 142 -10.10 20.18 6.07
N GLU A 143 -9.65 21.13 5.27
CA GLU A 143 -9.35 20.95 3.85
C GLU A 143 -7.84 21.12 3.62
N ILE A 144 -7.21 20.12 2.99
CA ILE A 144 -5.80 20.18 2.58
C ILE A 144 -5.73 20.56 1.10
N GLY A 145 -5.26 21.77 0.86
CA GLY A 145 -5.11 22.36 -0.47
C GLY A 145 -5.78 23.72 -0.59
N ARG A 146 -5.49 24.47 -1.65
CA ARG A 146 -6.14 25.75 -1.93
C ARG A 146 -7.12 25.61 -3.08
N SER A 147 -8.08 26.52 -3.14
CA SER A 147 -8.96 26.64 -4.31
C SER A 147 -8.12 26.85 -5.57
N GLY A 148 -8.46 26.11 -6.64
CA GLY A 148 -7.75 26.17 -7.93
C GLY A 148 -6.45 25.35 -8.03
N ASP A 149 -5.90 24.82 -6.92
CA ASP A 149 -4.74 23.90 -7.02
C ASP A 149 -5.13 22.57 -7.69
N TYR A 150 -4.21 21.96 -8.43
CA TYR A 150 -4.42 20.66 -9.07
C TYR A 150 -3.75 19.54 -8.25
N TYR A 151 -4.56 18.74 -7.56
CA TYR A 151 -4.08 17.73 -6.61
C TYR A 151 -4.09 16.30 -7.17
N ILE A 152 -4.36 16.11 -8.47
CA ILE A 152 -4.15 14.80 -9.10
C ILE A 152 -2.67 14.41 -9.01
N GLY A 153 -2.41 13.22 -8.47
CA GLY A 153 -1.07 12.68 -8.33
C GLY A 153 -0.28 13.33 -7.20
N VAL A 154 -0.97 14.01 -6.26
CA VAL A 154 -0.32 14.59 -5.09
C VAL A 154 0.46 13.53 -4.32
N ARG A 155 1.63 13.89 -3.84
CA ARG A 155 2.45 13.07 -2.94
C ARG A 155 2.74 13.85 -1.69
N ALA A 156 2.89 13.14 -0.58
CA ALA A 156 3.25 13.78 0.66
C ALA A 156 3.94 12.82 1.61
N VAL A 157 4.66 13.39 2.55
CA VAL A 157 5.42 12.69 3.58
C VAL A 157 5.32 13.44 4.90
N ILE A 158 5.28 12.69 6.00
CA ILE A 158 5.36 13.23 7.35
C ILE A 158 6.81 13.15 7.81
N GLY A 159 7.31 14.23 8.40
CA GLY A 159 8.67 14.28 8.92
C GLY A 159 8.93 15.49 9.82
N GLY A 160 10.20 15.93 9.84
CA GLY A 160 10.70 16.86 10.85
C GLY A 160 11.11 16.15 12.13
N SER A 161 11.82 16.85 13.03
CA SER A 161 12.40 16.26 14.25
C SER A 161 11.38 15.56 15.15
N ASN A 162 10.14 16.03 15.13
CA ASN A 162 9.03 15.49 15.93
C ASN A 162 7.85 15.00 15.07
N ASN A 163 8.07 14.67 13.79
CA ASN A 163 7.00 14.26 12.86
C ASN A 163 5.83 15.27 12.77
N HIS A 164 6.11 16.55 12.98
CA HIS A 164 5.13 17.63 13.07
C HIS A 164 4.95 18.38 11.73
N LEU A 165 5.70 17.99 10.70
CA LEU A 165 5.64 18.61 9.38
C LEU A 165 4.99 17.66 8.38
N LEU A 166 4.01 18.19 7.63
CA LEU A 166 3.45 17.56 6.45
C LEU A 166 4.02 18.25 5.21
N PHE A 167 4.89 17.55 4.48
CA PHE A 167 5.44 18.04 3.22
C PHE A 167 4.59 17.53 2.06
N ILE A 168 4.12 18.42 1.19
CA ILE A 168 3.21 18.11 0.08
C ILE A 168 3.83 18.58 -1.23
N THR A 169 3.87 17.69 -2.22
CA THR A 169 4.26 18.00 -3.60
C THR A 169 3.09 17.74 -4.54
N TYR A 170 2.78 18.73 -5.38
CA TYR A 170 1.69 18.65 -6.34
C TYR A 170 2.01 19.50 -7.57
N SER A 171 1.32 19.23 -8.68
CA SER A 171 1.49 20.00 -9.91
C SER A 171 0.82 21.36 -9.78
N ARG A 172 1.57 22.43 -10.07
CA ARG A 172 1.04 23.80 -10.16
C ARG A 172 0.44 24.14 -11.52
N LEU A 173 0.28 23.16 -12.42
CA LEU A 173 -0.30 23.42 -13.73
C LEU A 173 -1.75 23.91 -13.58
N GLN A 174 -1.91 25.23 -13.62
CA GLN A 174 -3.19 25.84 -13.92
C GLN A 174 -3.55 25.38 -15.32
N ARG A 175 -4.70 24.71 -15.47
CA ARG A 175 -5.31 24.55 -16.79
C ARG A 175 -5.51 25.97 -17.33
N LYS A 176 -4.62 26.42 -18.21
CA LYS A 176 -4.95 27.52 -19.12
C LYS A 176 -6.06 26.98 -19.98
N LEU A 177 -7.30 27.25 -19.58
CA LEU A 177 -8.42 27.26 -20.49
C LEU A 177 -8.05 28.34 -21.51
N ASN A 178 -7.51 27.91 -22.65
CA ASN A 178 -7.48 28.77 -23.82
C ASN A 178 -8.95 29.00 -24.18
N ALA A 179 -9.44 30.18 -23.83
CA ALA A 179 -10.70 30.72 -24.32
C ALA A 179 -10.57 31.10 -25.80
#